data_AF-A0A8X7C127-F1
#
_entry.id   AF-A0A8X7C127-F1
#
_cell.length_a   1.000
_cell.length_b   1.000
_cell.length_c   1.000
_cell.angle_alpha   90.00
_cell.angle_beta   90.00
_cell.angle_gamma   90.00
#
_symmetry.space_group_name_H-M   'P 1'
#
loop_
_entity.id
_entity.type
_entity.pdbx_description
1 polymer ?
#
loop_
_entity_poly.entity_id
_entity_poly.type
_entity_poly.pdbx_seq_one_letter_code
_entity_poly.pdbx_strand_id
1 'polypeptide(L)'
;METIEKIRAKRKIVRSASTKFVNKVKSFLKTFDSQNETHQEQLSEYLLNLDAKQIELQTLNKEVEVSSLSIHKHRGSRSSEISGAEIYSDFTPKLLRNLIPARCQMADTFQNGPIKILIGANFLVHTMTGEPVKINKNLLMLPTIFGRTLMGQLPYSQKGEMQLFFTSCEVVESDLERLWGLESFLLGDELTRGYAAENSLSDFGKEVKKKKGRYEVPLQWKTNGIKGNLSSNFDVAEKRFISLEKRFNRDELLFERYNSVMKEQLKQGIIEKCAENCFAGYVMSHREVIRENSSSTKTRVVYDVSSKQGNNLSLNECLISGENLNPILIDVILKFREHKIGFCGDIARAFLQIQVSEIDRN
;
A
#
# COMPACT_ATOMS: atom_id res chain seq x y z
N MET A 1 -28.53 12.54 3.55
CA MET A 1 -28.51 11.14 3.04
C MET A 1 -29.53 10.94 1.94
N GLU A 2 -30.82 11.24 2.16
CA GLU A 2 -31.90 11.05 1.17
C GLU A 2 -31.67 11.82 -0.16
N THR A 3 -31.15 13.05 -0.11
CA THR A 3 -30.81 13.85 -1.30
C THR A 3 -29.67 13.23 -2.13
N ILE A 4 -28.66 12.67 -1.47
CA ILE A 4 -27.52 12.03 -2.13
C ILE A 4 -27.94 10.71 -2.77
N GLU A 5 -28.83 9.94 -2.13
CA GLU A 5 -29.38 8.73 -2.73
C GLU A 5 -30.26 9.05 -3.94
N LYS A 6 -31.07 10.13 -3.90
CA LYS A 6 -31.81 10.62 -5.08
C LYS A 6 -30.88 11.02 -6.23
N ILE A 7 -29.77 11.71 -5.95
CA ILE A 7 -28.77 12.09 -6.98
C ILE A 7 -28.04 10.85 -7.52
N ARG A 8 -27.68 9.88 -6.67
CA ARG A 8 -27.08 8.60 -7.09
C ARG A 8 -28.03 7.77 -7.97
N ALA A 9 -29.33 7.76 -7.65
CA ALA A 9 -30.35 7.10 -8.44
C ALA A 9 -30.49 7.76 -9.83
N LYS A 10 -30.57 9.10 -9.89
CA LYS A 10 -30.57 9.85 -11.16
C LYS A 10 -29.31 9.57 -11.99
N ARG A 11 -28.13 9.57 -11.36
CA ARG A 11 -26.85 9.22 -12.02
C ARG A 11 -26.86 7.82 -12.62
N LYS A 12 -27.45 6.84 -11.93
CA LYS A 12 -27.57 5.46 -12.44
C LYS A 12 -28.47 5.40 -13.69
N ILE A 13 -29.56 6.16 -13.69
CA ILE A 13 -30.47 6.27 -14.84
C ILE A 13 -29.76 6.92 -16.04
N VAL A 14 -29.10 8.07 -15.83
CA VAL A 14 -28.39 8.79 -16.90
C VAL A 14 -27.25 7.93 -17.46
N ARG A 15 -26.45 7.27 -16.61
CA ARG A 15 -25.40 6.33 -17.08
C ARG A 15 -25.97 5.19 -17.92
N SER A 16 -27.04 4.56 -17.47
CA SER A 16 -27.68 3.47 -18.22
C SER A 16 -28.20 3.96 -19.58
N ALA A 17 -28.82 5.15 -19.63
CA ALA A 17 -29.29 5.76 -20.86
C ALA A 17 -28.13 6.14 -21.79
N SER A 18 -27.00 6.63 -21.27
CA SER A 18 -25.80 6.92 -22.06
C SER A 18 -25.14 5.65 -22.60
N THR A 19 -25.05 4.57 -21.81
CA THR A 19 -24.52 3.28 -22.28
C THR A 19 -25.38 2.69 -23.40
N LYS A 20 -26.72 2.73 -23.27
CA LYS A 20 -27.63 2.30 -24.33
C LYS A 20 -27.46 3.13 -25.60
N PHE A 21 -27.28 4.44 -25.44
CA PHE A 21 -27.08 5.35 -26.56
C PHE A 21 -25.74 5.11 -27.27
N VAL A 22 -24.64 4.98 -26.52
CA VAL A 22 -23.32 4.63 -27.08
C VAL A 22 -23.37 3.29 -27.83
N ASN A 23 -24.10 2.30 -27.31
CA ASN A 23 -24.27 1.02 -28.02
C ASN A 23 -25.09 1.18 -29.31
N LYS A 24 -26.11 2.05 -29.31
CA LYS A 24 -26.87 2.40 -30.53
C LYS A 24 -25.98 3.09 -31.57
N VAL A 25 -25.15 4.05 -31.15
CA VAL A 25 -24.18 4.73 -32.03
C VAL A 25 -23.13 3.74 -32.55
N LYS A 26 -22.60 2.85 -31.70
CA LYS A 26 -21.68 1.78 -32.14
C LYS A 26 -22.32 0.82 -33.14
N SER A 27 -23.61 0.51 -32.98
CA SER A 27 -24.34 -0.31 -33.95
C SER A 27 -24.54 0.43 -35.27
N PHE A 28 -24.86 1.71 -35.22
CA PHE A 28 -25.03 2.57 -36.40
C PHE A 28 -23.70 2.73 -37.17
N LEU A 29 -22.58 2.92 -36.46
CA LEU A 29 -21.25 3.03 -37.06
C LEU A 29 -20.83 1.76 -37.82
N LYS A 30 -21.39 0.58 -37.50
CA LYS A 30 -21.13 -0.65 -38.26
C LYS A 30 -21.79 -0.67 -39.64
N THR A 31 -22.87 0.07 -39.81
CA THR A 31 -23.63 0.19 -41.08
C THR A 31 -23.46 1.57 -41.71
N PHE A 32 -22.55 2.38 -41.17
CA PHE A 32 -22.34 3.76 -41.58
C PHE A 32 -21.63 3.80 -42.93
N ASP A 33 -22.11 4.70 -43.80
CA ASP A 33 -21.57 4.92 -45.13
C ASP A 33 -21.26 6.41 -45.25
N SER A 34 -20.01 6.75 -45.51
CA SER A 34 -19.52 8.12 -45.57
C SER A 34 -19.99 8.86 -46.82
N GLN A 35 -20.52 8.18 -47.84
CA GLN A 35 -21.07 8.80 -49.06
C GLN A 35 -22.59 9.07 -48.96
N ASN A 36 -23.25 8.62 -47.89
CA ASN A 36 -24.68 8.82 -47.69
C ASN A 36 -24.94 10.02 -46.77
N GLU A 37 -25.49 11.11 -47.33
CA GLU A 37 -25.78 12.36 -46.60
C GLU A 37 -26.68 12.12 -45.38
N THR A 38 -27.67 11.23 -45.48
CA THR A 38 -28.56 10.91 -44.34
C THR A 38 -27.83 10.25 -43.17
N HIS A 39 -26.77 9.49 -43.45
CA HIS A 39 -25.96 8.88 -42.40
C HIS A 39 -25.07 9.94 -41.71
N GLN A 40 -24.54 10.90 -42.46
CA GLN A 40 -23.73 11.99 -41.90
C GLN A 40 -24.55 12.94 -41.01
N GLU A 41 -25.78 13.24 -41.39
CA GLU A 41 -26.72 14.01 -40.57
C GLU A 41 -27.05 13.28 -39.26
N GLN A 42 -27.36 11.98 -39.35
CA GLN A 42 -27.62 11.15 -38.17
C GLN A 42 -26.40 11.03 -37.23
N LEU A 43 -25.19 10.95 -37.77
CA LEU A 43 -23.97 10.94 -36.97
C LEU A 43 -23.76 12.27 -36.22
N SER A 44 -24.02 13.38 -36.89
CA SER A 44 -23.91 14.73 -36.30
C SER A 44 -24.93 14.92 -35.17
N GLU A 45 -26.16 14.45 -35.35
CA GLU A 45 -27.19 14.44 -34.29
C GLU A 45 -26.78 13.54 -33.11
N TYR A 46 -26.15 12.40 -33.38
CA TYR A 46 -25.65 11.52 -32.32
C TYR A 46 -24.50 12.13 -31.51
N LEU A 47 -23.59 12.87 -32.16
CA LEU A 47 -22.50 13.57 -31.48
C LEU A 47 -23.02 14.70 -30.58
N LEU A 48 -23.94 15.52 -31.07
CA LEU A 48 -24.58 16.58 -30.26
C LEU A 48 -25.28 16.02 -29.02
N ASN A 49 -25.97 14.88 -29.17
CA ASN A 49 -26.63 14.20 -28.05
C ASN A 49 -25.65 13.55 -27.07
N LEU A 50 -24.47 13.10 -27.53
CA LEU A 50 -23.40 12.61 -26.66
C LEU A 50 -22.82 13.73 -25.80
N ASP A 51 -22.53 14.88 -26.42
CA ASP A 51 -22.00 16.06 -25.72
C ASP A 51 -22.99 16.57 -24.67
N ALA A 52 -24.28 16.65 -25.00
CA ALA A 52 -25.32 17.06 -24.06
C ALA A 52 -25.40 16.11 -22.84
N LYS A 53 -25.33 14.79 -23.06
CA LYS A 53 -25.33 13.79 -21.98
C LYS A 53 -24.05 13.82 -21.14
N GLN A 54 -22.92 14.18 -21.75
CA GLN A 54 -21.66 14.34 -21.03
C GLN A 54 -21.70 15.54 -20.09
N ILE A 55 -22.25 16.67 -20.54
CA ILE A 55 -22.46 17.86 -19.71
C ILE A 55 -23.42 17.56 -18.55
N GLU A 56 -24.51 16.82 -18.80
CA GLU A 56 -25.45 16.40 -17.74
C GLU A 56 -24.77 15.53 -16.67
N LEU A 57 -23.93 14.57 -17.09
CA LEU A 57 -23.16 13.72 -16.17
C LEU A 57 -22.11 14.50 -15.38
N GLN A 58 -21.43 15.47 -16.01
CA GLN A 58 -20.46 16.33 -15.34
C GLN A 58 -21.15 17.21 -14.28
N THR A 59 -22.34 17.74 -14.57
CA THR A 59 -23.13 18.55 -13.63
C THR A 59 -23.57 17.72 -12.42
N LEU A 60 -24.10 16.52 -12.65
CA LEU A 60 -24.47 15.59 -11.58
C LEU A 60 -23.27 15.13 -10.74
N ASN A 61 -22.08 14.98 -11.33
CA ASN A 61 -20.86 14.64 -10.59
C ASN A 61 -20.43 15.78 -9.65
N LYS A 62 -20.47 17.04 -10.13
CA LYS A 62 -20.19 18.22 -9.31
C LYS A 62 -21.16 18.34 -8.12
N GLU A 63 -22.45 18.09 -8.34
CA GLU A 63 -23.45 18.11 -7.26
C GLU A 63 -23.21 17.04 -6.18
N VAL A 64 -22.75 15.84 -6.57
CA VAL A 64 -22.38 14.77 -5.62
C VAL A 64 -21.14 15.16 -4.83
N GLU A 65 -20.12 15.74 -5.46
CA GLU A 65 -18.90 16.19 -4.77
C GLU A 65 -19.22 17.24 -3.71
N VAL A 66 -19.96 18.30 -4.08
CA VAL A 66 -20.41 19.35 -3.15
C VAL A 66 -21.24 18.76 -2.00
N SER A 67 -22.11 17.79 -2.27
CA SER A 67 -22.96 17.15 -1.24
C SER A 67 -22.19 16.16 -0.35
N SER A 68 -21.12 15.54 -0.87
CA SER A 68 -20.30 14.55 -0.15
C SER A 68 -19.21 15.18 0.72
N LEU A 69 -18.78 16.40 0.37
CA LEU A 69 -17.92 17.26 1.17
C LEU A 69 -18.56 17.63 2.52
N SER A 70 -19.89 17.58 2.65
CA SER A 70 -20.59 17.84 3.92
C SER A 70 -20.65 16.64 4.88
N ILE A 71 -20.20 15.44 4.49
CA ILE A 71 -20.44 14.18 5.24
C ILE A 71 -19.17 13.48 5.76
N HIS A 72 -17.97 14.00 5.53
CA HIS A 72 -16.74 13.43 6.12
C HIS A 72 -16.49 13.96 7.56
N LYS A 73 -17.42 13.69 8.49
CA LYS A 73 -17.10 13.62 9.92
C LYS A 73 -16.51 12.23 10.20
N HIS A 74 -15.19 12.14 10.19
CA HIS A 74 -14.44 10.93 10.53
C HIS A 74 -14.81 10.42 11.94
N ARG A 75 -15.26 9.16 12.02
CA ARG A 75 -15.27 8.35 13.24
C ARG A 75 -13.92 7.66 13.38
N GLY A 76 -13.23 7.87 14.52
CA GLY A 76 -12.18 6.96 15.02
C GLY A 76 -10.86 7.60 15.46
N SER A 77 -10.81 8.08 16.71
CA SER A 77 -9.67 7.90 17.63
C SER A 77 -8.37 8.71 17.47
N ARG A 78 -8.48 10.03 17.68
CA ARG A 78 -7.61 10.95 18.47
C ARG A 78 -7.84 12.34 17.88
N SER A 79 -8.51 13.20 18.63
CA SER A 79 -8.69 14.61 18.30
C SER A 79 -7.32 15.30 18.32
N SER A 80 -6.70 15.47 17.16
CA SER A 80 -5.68 16.48 16.92
C SER A 80 -6.23 17.43 15.87
N GLU A 81 -7.09 18.35 16.31
CA GLU A 81 -7.31 19.58 15.56
C GLU A 81 -5.93 20.21 15.35
N ILE A 82 -5.46 20.31 14.11
CA ILE A 82 -4.22 21.04 13.83
C ILE A 82 -4.48 22.48 14.30
N SER A 83 -3.83 22.86 15.40
CA SER A 83 -3.94 24.20 15.94
C SER A 83 -3.08 25.14 15.10
N GLY A 84 -3.48 26.40 14.93
CA GLY A 84 -2.60 27.40 14.32
C GLY A 84 -1.23 27.47 15.02
N ALA A 85 -1.18 27.17 16.32
CA ALA A 85 0.06 27.12 17.10
C ALA A 85 1.05 26.03 16.65
N GLU A 86 0.59 24.91 16.06
CA GLU A 86 1.45 23.85 15.52
C GLU A 86 2.06 24.25 14.17
N ILE A 87 1.40 25.13 13.41
CA ILE A 87 1.92 25.66 12.13
C ILE A 87 2.90 26.80 12.39
N TYR A 88 2.67 27.60 13.43
CA TYR A 88 3.48 28.77 13.79
C TYR A 88 4.56 28.50 14.85
N SER A 89 4.80 27.24 15.26
CA SER A 89 5.72 26.89 16.36
C SER A 89 7.13 27.44 16.22
N ASP A 90 7.61 27.56 14.98
CA ASP A 90 8.95 28.09 14.65
C ASP A 90 8.94 29.58 14.24
N PHE A 91 7.76 30.21 14.20
CA PHE A 91 7.56 31.56 13.72
C PHE A 91 7.40 32.55 14.89
N THR A 92 8.33 33.49 15.04
CA THR A 92 8.21 34.54 16.07
C THR A 92 7.36 35.71 15.55
N PRO A 93 6.18 36.03 16.12
CA PRO A 93 5.33 37.13 15.64
C PRO A 93 5.99 38.51 15.67
N LYS A 94 7.03 38.68 16.52
CA LYS A 94 7.84 39.90 16.60
C LYS A 94 8.68 40.17 15.35
N LEU A 95 9.18 39.12 14.69
CA LEU A 95 9.99 39.24 13.45
C LEU A 95 9.14 39.70 12.28
N LEU A 96 7.91 39.18 12.16
CA LEU A 96 6.97 39.56 11.10
C LEU A 96 6.52 41.02 11.23
N ARG A 97 6.26 41.51 12.44
CA ARG A 97 5.89 42.92 12.66
C ARG A 97 6.95 43.92 12.18
N ASN A 98 8.23 43.53 12.21
CA ASN A 98 9.33 44.39 11.73
C ASN A 98 9.48 44.37 10.19
N LEU A 99 8.99 43.30 9.53
CA LEU A 99 9.08 43.12 8.09
C LEU A 99 7.84 43.65 7.34
N ILE A 100 6.69 43.74 8.03
CA ILE A 100 5.44 44.19 7.44
C ILE A 100 5.35 45.72 7.54
N PRO A 101 5.13 46.45 6.44
CA PRO A 101 4.91 47.89 6.48
C PRO A 101 3.71 48.24 7.36
N ALA A 102 3.85 49.23 8.25
CA ALA A 102 2.88 49.58 9.30
C ALA A 102 1.43 49.90 8.83
N ARG A 103 1.21 50.03 7.52
CA ARG A 103 -0.12 50.30 6.90
C ARG A 103 -0.71 49.09 6.17
N CYS A 104 -0.16 47.88 6.32
CA CYS A 104 -0.67 46.68 5.64
C CYS A 104 -1.62 45.89 6.53
N GLN A 105 -2.84 45.65 6.05
CA GLN A 105 -3.77 44.71 6.66
C GLN A 105 -3.45 43.29 6.18
N MET A 106 -3.03 42.44 7.13
CA MET A 106 -2.72 41.03 6.88
C MET A 106 -3.98 40.18 6.88
N ALA A 107 -3.95 39.07 6.17
CA ALA A 107 -5.05 38.09 6.15
C ALA A 107 -5.23 37.35 7.49
N ASP A 108 -4.18 37.30 8.32
CA ASP A 108 -4.20 36.72 9.66
C ASP A 108 -3.54 37.69 10.66
N THR A 109 -3.97 37.62 11.93
CA THR A 109 -3.40 38.36 13.06
C THR A 109 -2.22 37.65 13.72
N PHE A 110 -1.89 36.42 13.29
CA PHE A 110 -0.81 35.59 13.84
C PHE A 110 -0.98 35.32 15.35
N GLN A 111 -2.22 35.33 15.82
CA GLN A 111 -2.55 34.99 17.20
C GLN A 111 -2.80 33.49 17.29
N ASN A 112 -2.32 32.86 18.37
CA ASN A 112 -2.55 31.43 18.62
C ASN A 112 -4.06 31.17 18.73
N GLY A 113 -4.65 30.67 17.66
CA GLY A 113 -6.08 30.36 17.56
C GLY A 113 -6.32 29.12 16.69
N PRO A 114 -7.53 28.53 16.77
CA PRO A 114 -7.89 27.39 15.95
C PRO A 114 -8.00 27.80 14.47
N ILE A 115 -7.57 26.92 13.58
CA ILE A 115 -7.71 27.12 12.12
C ILE A 115 -9.20 27.14 11.79
N LYS A 116 -9.69 28.26 11.25
CA LYS A 116 -11.11 28.42 10.91
C LYS A 116 -11.45 27.90 9.51
N ILE A 117 -10.54 28.04 8.56
CA ILE A 117 -10.74 27.71 7.15
C ILE A 117 -9.42 27.18 6.58
N LEU A 118 -9.48 26.07 5.85
CA LEU A 118 -8.33 25.47 5.17
C LEU A 118 -8.56 25.59 3.66
N ILE A 119 -7.70 26.33 2.97
CA ILE A 119 -7.83 26.65 1.54
C ILE A 119 -6.84 25.78 0.74
N GLY A 120 -7.36 24.98 -0.19
CA GLY A 120 -6.52 24.17 -1.06
C GLY A 120 -5.70 25.01 -2.05
N ALA A 121 -4.53 24.51 -2.45
CA ALA A 121 -3.63 25.20 -3.39
C ALA A 121 -4.28 25.48 -4.76
N ASN A 122 -5.24 24.64 -5.18
CA ASN A 122 -6.04 24.82 -6.38
C ASN A 122 -6.94 26.08 -6.33
N PHE A 123 -7.29 26.55 -5.14
CA PHE A 123 -8.06 27.78 -4.94
C PHE A 123 -7.17 29.01 -4.71
N LEU A 124 -5.86 28.85 -4.54
CA LEU A 124 -4.95 29.96 -4.25
C LEU A 124 -5.07 31.07 -5.32
N VAL A 125 -5.04 30.70 -6.60
CA VAL A 125 -5.16 31.64 -7.73
C VAL A 125 -6.48 32.41 -7.70
N HIS A 126 -7.56 31.76 -7.27
CA HIS A 126 -8.89 32.38 -7.17
C HIS A 126 -9.01 33.36 -6.00
N THR A 127 -8.15 33.21 -4.98
CA THR A 127 -8.12 34.13 -3.84
C THR A 127 -7.27 35.37 -4.10
N MET A 128 -6.38 35.37 -5.09
CA MET A 128 -5.48 36.48 -5.38
C MET A 128 -6.21 37.63 -6.08
N THR A 129 -6.01 38.86 -5.59
CA THR A 129 -6.79 40.04 -6.04
C THR A 129 -5.94 41.12 -6.71
N GLY A 130 -4.63 40.92 -6.84
CA GLY A 130 -3.73 41.91 -7.45
C GLY A 130 -2.30 41.42 -7.59
N GLU A 131 -1.39 42.33 -7.91
CA GLU A 131 0.01 42.00 -8.17
C GLU A 131 0.81 41.73 -6.89
N PRO A 132 1.69 40.72 -6.90
CA PRO A 132 2.64 40.46 -5.81
C PRO A 132 3.59 41.64 -5.57
N VAL A 133 3.70 42.10 -4.32
CA VAL A 133 4.70 43.09 -3.93
C VAL A 133 5.92 42.38 -3.35
N LYS A 134 7.09 42.58 -3.95
CA LYS A 134 8.33 41.98 -3.48
C LYS A 134 8.84 42.69 -2.23
N ILE A 135 9.00 41.95 -1.12
CA ILE A 135 9.57 42.47 0.13
C ILE A 135 11.10 42.33 0.10
N ASN A 136 11.61 41.16 -0.29
CA ASN A 136 13.04 40.91 -0.46
C ASN A 136 13.28 39.86 -1.56
N LYS A 137 14.53 39.40 -1.73
CA LYS A 137 14.89 38.43 -2.80
C LYS A 137 14.02 37.17 -2.79
N ASN A 138 13.63 36.69 -1.60
CA ASN A 138 12.98 35.40 -1.41
C ASN A 138 11.59 35.51 -0.76
N LEU A 139 11.07 36.72 -0.48
CA LEU A 139 9.80 36.95 0.21
C LEU A 139 8.91 37.91 -0.58
N LEU A 140 7.69 37.46 -0.86
CA LEU A 140 6.66 38.16 -1.59
C LEU A 140 5.43 38.39 -0.72
N MET A 141 4.76 39.51 -0.95
CA MET A 141 3.46 39.83 -0.37
C MET A 141 2.39 39.69 -1.44
N LEU A 142 1.43 38.81 -1.21
CA LEU A 142 0.35 38.50 -2.13
C LEU A 142 -0.95 39.12 -1.63
N PRO A 143 -1.58 40.04 -2.38
CA PRO A 143 -2.92 40.50 -2.06
C PRO A 143 -3.94 39.40 -2.35
N THR A 144 -4.77 39.08 -1.36
CA THR A 144 -5.89 38.13 -1.49
C THR A 144 -7.21 38.76 -1.03
N ILE A 145 -8.33 38.10 -1.32
CA ILE A 145 -9.67 38.50 -0.83
C ILE A 145 -9.76 38.53 0.71
N PHE A 146 -8.88 37.82 1.41
CA PHE A 146 -8.85 37.77 2.88
C PHE A 146 -7.93 38.83 3.49
N GLY A 147 -7.16 39.55 2.67
CA GLY A 147 -6.08 40.44 3.10
C GLY A 147 -4.75 40.06 2.46
N ARG A 148 -3.67 40.69 2.89
CA ARG A 148 -2.32 40.40 2.34
C ARG A 148 -1.71 39.18 3.03
N THR A 149 -1.11 38.30 2.23
CA THR A 149 -0.49 37.05 2.66
C THR A 149 1.00 37.05 2.32
N LEU A 150 1.84 36.40 3.11
CA LEU A 150 3.28 36.28 2.83
C LEU A 150 3.56 34.93 2.17
N MET A 151 4.37 34.94 1.11
CA MET A 151 4.81 33.74 0.40
C MET A 151 6.30 33.82 0.14
N GLY A 152 7.04 32.79 0.52
CA GLY A 152 8.47 32.67 0.28
C GLY A 152 9.28 32.30 1.51
N GLN A 153 10.61 32.42 1.40
CA GLN A 153 11.56 31.99 2.42
C GLN A 153 12.03 33.18 3.26
N LEU A 154 12.02 33.02 4.59
CA LEU A 154 12.65 33.97 5.50
C LEU A 154 14.17 33.78 5.55
N PRO A 155 14.96 34.86 5.70
CA PRO A 155 16.42 34.79 5.70
C PRO A 155 17.04 34.13 6.95
N TYR A 156 16.24 33.74 7.95
CA TYR A 156 16.74 33.11 9.18
C TYR A 156 16.11 31.73 9.38
N SER A 157 16.92 30.68 9.23
CA SER A 157 16.59 29.30 9.59
C SER A 157 17.78 28.73 10.35
N GLN A 158 17.75 28.76 11.69
CA GLN A 158 18.59 27.86 12.47
C GLN A 158 17.88 26.51 12.61
N LYS A 159 18.63 25.46 12.27
CA LYS A 159 18.38 24.03 12.53
C LYS A 159 16.96 23.50 12.26
N GLY A 160 16.82 22.93 11.06
CA GLY A 160 16.44 21.53 10.97
C GLY A 160 14.97 21.19 11.10
N GLU A 161 14.11 21.81 10.30
CA GLU A 161 12.88 21.18 9.80
C GLU A 161 12.50 21.82 8.45
N MET A 162 12.46 20.99 7.40
CA MET A 162 12.11 21.42 6.05
C MET A 162 10.61 21.19 5.85
N GLN A 163 9.81 22.26 5.93
CA GLN A 163 8.41 22.19 5.52
C GLN A 163 8.33 22.14 3.99
N LEU A 164 8.11 20.93 3.46
CA LEU A 164 7.85 20.67 2.05
C LEU A 164 6.40 21.04 1.70
N PHE A 165 6.22 22.04 0.82
CA PHE A 165 4.96 22.21 0.10
C PHE A 165 4.91 21.16 -1.02
N PHE A 166 4.10 20.11 -0.83
CA PHE A 166 3.81 19.14 -1.88
C PHE A 166 2.59 19.61 -2.67
N THR A 167 2.80 20.08 -3.90
CA THR A 167 1.71 20.40 -4.83
C THR A 167 1.51 19.21 -5.76
N SER A 168 0.53 18.34 -5.45
CA SER A 168 0.07 17.34 -6.41
C SER A 168 -0.95 17.99 -7.36
N CYS A 169 -0.58 18.13 -8.63
CA CYS A 169 -1.51 18.54 -9.69
C CYS A 169 -2.23 17.28 -10.21
N GLU A 170 -3.53 17.17 -9.99
CA GLU A 170 -4.35 16.08 -10.54
C GLU A 170 -4.67 16.37 -12.02
N VAL A 171 -3.88 15.78 -12.92
CA VAL A 171 -4.25 15.62 -14.34
C VAL A 171 -4.63 14.15 -14.53
N VAL A 172 -5.90 13.84 -14.26
CA VAL A 172 -6.46 12.49 -14.29
C VAL A 172 -6.91 12.14 -15.71
N GLU A 173 -5.98 11.71 -16.56
CA GLU A 173 -6.27 10.75 -17.64
C GLU A 173 -4.97 10.21 -18.25
N SER A 174 -4.03 11.08 -18.64
CA SER A 174 -2.75 10.65 -19.23
C SER A 174 -1.82 9.95 -18.24
N ASP A 175 -1.92 10.29 -16.95
CA ASP A 175 -1.12 9.65 -15.91
C ASP A 175 -1.70 8.31 -15.42
N LEU A 176 -2.93 7.92 -15.72
CA LEU A 176 -3.40 6.55 -15.39
C LEU A 176 -2.76 5.52 -16.32
N GLU A 177 -2.69 5.84 -17.61
CA GLU A 177 -2.01 5.01 -18.60
C GLU A 177 -0.49 5.04 -18.38
N ARG A 178 0.08 6.18 -17.97
CA ARG A 178 1.49 6.28 -17.56
C ARG A 178 1.78 5.67 -16.19
N LEU A 179 0.85 5.66 -15.24
CA LEU A 179 0.98 4.99 -13.94
C LEU A 179 0.89 3.48 -14.12
N TRP A 180 -0.05 2.98 -14.93
CA TRP A 180 -0.09 1.56 -15.32
C TRP A 180 1.10 1.17 -16.21
N GLY A 181 1.54 2.07 -17.09
CA GLY A 181 2.75 1.91 -17.90
C GLY A 181 4.03 1.95 -17.06
N LEU A 182 4.10 2.78 -16.00
CA LEU A 182 5.24 2.88 -15.08
C LEU A 182 5.23 1.78 -14.02
N GLU A 183 4.07 1.27 -13.58
CA GLU A 183 3.98 0.01 -12.83
C GLU A 183 4.49 -1.13 -13.73
N SER A 184 4.12 -1.16 -15.02
CA SER A 184 4.69 -2.09 -16.00
C SER A 184 6.19 -1.88 -16.25
N PHE A 185 6.73 -0.67 -16.09
CA PHE A 185 8.15 -0.34 -16.33
C PHE A 185 9.02 -0.54 -15.08
N LEU A 186 8.46 -0.37 -13.88
CA LEU A 186 9.06 -0.76 -12.60
C LEU A 186 8.98 -2.28 -12.36
N LEU A 187 8.06 -2.96 -13.04
CA LEU A 187 8.03 -4.42 -13.23
C LEU A 187 8.92 -4.86 -14.41
N GLY A 188 10.06 -4.18 -14.60
CA GLY A 188 11.09 -4.62 -15.54
C GLY A 188 11.43 -6.09 -15.31
N ASP A 189 11.28 -6.90 -16.36
CA ASP A 189 11.66 -8.32 -16.44
C ASP A 189 11.06 -9.31 -15.41
N GLU A 190 10.20 -8.89 -14.48
CA GLU A 190 9.59 -9.81 -13.51
C GLU A 190 8.30 -10.46 -14.01
N LEU A 191 7.51 -9.79 -14.86
CA LEU A 191 6.35 -10.42 -15.52
C LEU A 191 6.77 -11.34 -16.68
N THR A 192 7.90 -11.06 -17.34
CA THR A 192 8.46 -11.91 -18.41
C THR A 192 9.24 -13.11 -17.87
N ARG A 193 9.74 -13.07 -16.62
CA ARG A 193 10.38 -14.24 -15.99
C ARG A 193 9.42 -15.41 -15.73
N GLY A 194 8.10 -15.18 -15.79
CA GLY A 194 7.10 -16.26 -15.74
C GLY A 194 7.13 -17.20 -16.95
N TYR A 195 7.72 -16.79 -18.08
CA TYR A 195 7.78 -17.63 -19.30
C TYR A 195 9.09 -18.40 -19.48
N ALA A 196 10.10 -18.17 -18.63
CA ALA A 196 11.38 -18.88 -18.72
C ALA A 196 11.46 -20.12 -17.81
N ALA A 197 10.41 -20.45 -17.06
CA ALA A 197 10.48 -21.34 -15.91
C ALA A 197 9.51 -22.55 -15.92
N GLU A 198 8.80 -22.80 -17.04
CA GLU A 198 7.96 -24.00 -17.19
C GLU A 198 8.68 -25.34 -16.88
N ASN A 199 10.02 -25.36 -17.00
CA ASN A 199 10.82 -26.53 -16.67
C ASN A 199 11.07 -26.73 -15.16
N SER A 200 11.08 -25.68 -14.33
CA SER A 200 11.42 -25.82 -12.89
C SER A 200 10.24 -26.35 -12.06
N LEU A 201 9.02 -25.93 -12.36
CA LEU A 201 7.81 -26.41 -11.68
C LEU A 201 7.47 -27.86 -12.02
N SER A 202 7.70 -28.25 -13.28
CA SER A 202 7.43 -29.61 -13.75
C SER A 202 8.39 -30.63 -13.14
N ASP A 203 9.65 -30.26 -12.90
CA ASP A 203 10.61 -31.10 -12.19
C ASP A 203 10.35 -31.13 -10.68
N PHE A 204 10.02 -29.99 -10.05
CA PHE A 204 9.61 -29.94 -8.64
C PHE A 204 8.42 -30.86 -8.35
N GLY A 205 7.38 -30.83 -9.20
CA GLY A 205 6.19 -31.66 -9.03
C GLY A 205 6.45 -33.16 -9.06
N LYS A 206 7.50 -33.61 -9.77
CA LYS A 206 7.90 -35.04 -9.83
C LYS A 206 8.53 -35.52 -8.53
N GLU A 207 9.15 -34.62 -7.76
CA GLU A 207 9.86 -34.96 -6.53
C GLU A 207 8.94 -34.98 -5.29
N VAL A 208 7.74 -34.41 -5.40
CA VAL A 208 6.75 -34.40 -4.31
C VAL A 208 6.20 -35.81 -4.07
N LYS A 209 6.34 -36.30 -2.84
CA LYS A 209 5.84 -37.62 -2.43
C LYS A 209 4.75 -37.46 -1.39
N LYS A 210 3.65 -38.21 -1.51
CA LYS A 210 2.64 -38.26 -0.44
C LYS A 210 2.94 -39.42 0.50
N LYS A 211 3.36 -39.13 1.74
CA LYS A 211 3.59 -40.14 2.79
C LYS A 211 2.69 -39.87 3.99
N LYS A 212 2.02 -40.91 4.50
CA LYS A 212 1.21 -40.87 5.73
C LYS A 212 0.20 -39.69 5.77
N GLY A 213 -0.37 -39.33 4.61
CA GLY A 213 -1.35 -38.25 4.50
C GLY A 213 -0.76 -36.83 4.40
N ARG A 214 0.57 -36.66 4.51
CA ARG A 214 1.28 -35.39 4.29
C ARG A 214 2.05 -35.42 2.97
N TYR A 215 2.33 -34.23 2.44
CA TYR A 215 3.22 -34.08 1.29
C TYR A 215 4.66 -33.94 1.81
N GLU A 216 5.57 -34.74 1.30
CA GLU A 216 7.00 -34.68 1.55
C GLU A 216 7.69 -34.08 0.32
N VAL A 217 8.50 -33.06 0.54
CA VAL A 217 9.11 -32.25 -0.51
C VAL A 217 10.60 -32.05 -0.20
N PRO A 218 11.51 -32.31 -1.15
CA PRO A 218 12.92 -31.98 -0.99
C PRO A 218 13.17 -30.47 -1.06
N LEU A 219 14.22 -30.00 -0.39
CA LEU A 219 14.63 -28.61 -0.50
C LEU A 219 15.23 -28.35 -1.89
N GLN A 220 14.80 -27.26 -2.52
CA GLN A 220 15.26 -26.87 -3.85
C GLN A 220 16.57 -26.09 -3.74
N TRP A 221 17.71 -26.77 -3.89
CA TRP A 221 19.05 -26.18 -3.79
C TRP A 221 19.46 -25.49 -5.09
N LYS A 222 20.08 -24.29 -5.02
CA LYS A 222 20.44 -23.50 -6.22
C LYS A 222 21.46 -24.17 -7.14
N THR A 223 22.44 -24.87 -6.59
CA THR A 223 23.48 -25.57 -7.35
C THR A 223 23.83 -26.89 -6.69
N ASN A 224 24.21 -27.88 -7.52
CA ASN A 224 24.70 -29.16 -7.04
C ASN A 224 25.95 -28.93 -6.16
N GLY A 225 25.89 -29.37 -4.90
CA GLY A 225 26.98 -29.21 -3.93
C GLY A 225 26.89 -27.97 -3.02
N ILE A 226 25.96 -27.03 -3.24
CA ILE A 226 25.80 -25.85 -2.36
C ILE A 226 25.45 -26.23 -0.92
N LYS A 227 24.78 -27.38 -0.73
CA LYS A 227 24.51 -27.98 0.57
C LYS A 227 25.80 -28.25 1.36
N GLY A 228 26.88 -28.66 0.69
CA GLY A 228 28.19 -28.86 1.32
C GLY A 228 28.88 -27.55 1.73
N ASN A 229 28.49 -26.43 1.14
CA ASN A 229 29.01 -25.10 1.47
C ASN A 229 28.19 -24.41 2.58
N LEU A 230 27.09 -25.02 3.03
CA LEU A 230 26.28 -24.51 4.13
C LEU A 230 26.98 -24.85 5.46
N SER A 231 27.93 -24.00 5.85
CA SER A 231 28.66 -24.12 7.10
C SER A 231 27.74 -24.00 8.32
N SER A 232 28.13 -24.66 9.42
CA SER A 232 27.45 -24.50 10.71
C SER A 232 27.46 -23.04 11.17
N ASN A 233 26.32 -22.60 11.70
CA ASN A 233 26.12 -21.30 12.36
C ASN A 233 25.83 -21.48 13.87
N PHE A 234 26.28 -22.61 14.44
CA PHE A 234 25.95 -23.02 15.82
C PHE A 234 26.25 -21.93 16.85
N ASP A 235 27.43 -21.30 16.79
CA ASP A 235 27.83 -20.25 17.75
C ASP A 235 26.83 -19.08 17.78
N VAL A 236 26.27 -18.74 16.62
CA VAL A 236 25.27 -17.66 16.49
C VAL A 236 23.93 -18.11 17.06
N ALA A 237 23.52 -19.35 16.76
CA ALA A 237 22.29 -19.94 17.27
C ALA A 237 22.33 -20.11 18.79
N GLU A 238 23.44 -20.60 19.34
CA GLU A 238 23.66 -20.80 20.77
C GLU A 238 23.59 -19.46 21.53
N LYS A 239 24.30 -18.42 21.07
CA LYS A 239 24.24 -17.08 21.70
C LYS A 239 22.82 -16.52 21.71
N ARG A 240 22.06 -16.72 20.63
CA ARG A 240 20.65 -16.33 20.55
C ARG A 240 19.78 -17.13 21.52
N PHE A 241 20.03 -18.43 21.64
CA PHE A 241 19.33 -19.30 22.59
C PHE A 241 19.61 -18.91 24.04
N ILE A 242 20.86 -18.65 24.42
CA ILE A 242 21.23 -18.17 25.77
C ILE A 242 20.52 -16.86 26.09
N SER A 243 20.41 -15.94 25.13
CA SER A 243 19.66 -14.69 25.30
C SER A 243 18.16 -14.95 25.52
N LEU A 244 17.59 -15.88 24.76
CA LEU A 244 16.19 -16.30 24.91
C LEU A 244 15.94 -16.97 26.27
N GLU A 245 16.84 -17.83 26.73
CA GLU A 245 16.78 -18.48 28.04
C GLU A 245 16.83 -17.46 29.19
N LYS A 246 17.73 -16.47 29.11
CA LYS A 246 17.76 -15.36 30.07
C LYS A 246 16.43 -14.59 30.13
N ARG A 247 15.68 -14.53 29.01
CA ARG A 247 14.36 -13.92 28.98
C ARG A 247 13.29 -14.83 29.56
N PHE A 248 13.34 -16.12 29.29
CA PHE A 248 12.48 -17.11 29.94
C PHE A 248 12.60 -17.07 31.46
N ASN A 249 13.81 -16.87 31.99
CA ASN A 249 14.04 -16.72 33.43
C ASN A 249 13.48 -15.41 34.01
N ARG A 250 13.21 -14.40 33.18
CA ARG A 250 12.61 -13.11 33.60
C ARG A 250 11.10 -13.09 33.46
N ASP A 251 10.55 -13.87 32.54
CA ASP A 251 9.13 -13.94 32.20
C ASP A 251 8.69 -15.41 32.11
N GLU A 252 8.23 -15.93 33.25
CA GLU A 252 7.79 -17.31 33.40
C GLU A 252 6.58 -17.62 32.49
N LEU A 253 5.68 -16.65 32.34
CA LEU A 253 4.49 -16.80 31.51
C LEU A 253 4.81 -16.85 30.02
N LEU A 254 5.85 -16.12 29.58
CA LEU A 254 6.41 -16.31 28.24
C LEU A 254 6.99 -17.71 28.06
N PHE A 255 7.77 -18.21 29.03
CA PHE A 255 8.35 -19.55 28.97
C PHE A 255 7.29 -20.63 28.87
N GLU A 256 6.25 -20.60 29.70
CA GLU A 256 5.13 -21.56 29.65
C GLU A 256 4.47 -21.60 28.28
N ARG A 257 4.13 -20.42 27.74
CA ARG A 257 3.53 -20.30 26.40
C ARG A 257 4.47 -20.82 25.33
N TYR A 258 5.74 -20.45 25.37
CA TYR A 258 6.73 -20.93 24.39
C TYR A 258 6.91 -22.45 24.45
N ASN A 259 7.06 -23.01 25.65
CA ASN A 259 7.25 -24.43 25.89
C ASN A 259 6.01 -25.24 25.45
N SER A 260 4.80 -24.73 25.71
CA SER A 260 3.57 -25.36 25.22
C SER A 260 3.52 -25.46 23.70
N VAL A 261 3.94 -24.42 22.97
CA VAL A 261 4.01 -24.44 21.50
C VAL A 261 5.01 -25.48 21.03
N MET A 262 6.21 -25.54 21.62
CA MET A 262 7.24 -26.52 21.23
C MET A 262 6.76 -27.97 21.51
N LYS A 263 6.15 -28.22 22.67
CA LYS A 263 5.56 -29.53 23.01
C LYS A 263 4.44 -29.91 22.05
N GLU A 264 3.58 -28.97 21.67
CA GLU A 264 2.51 -29.21 20.70
C GLU A 264 3.08 -29.58 19.33
N GLN A 265 4.08 -28.84 18.86
CA GLN A 265 4.75 -29.13 17.59
C GLN A 265 5.42 -30.51 17.59
N LEU A 266 6.06 -30.89 18.70
CA LEU A 266 6.66 -32.22 18.85
C LEU A 266 5.58 -33.32 18.83
N LYS A 267 4.47 -33.13 19.57
CA LYS A 267 3.35 -34.08 19.58
C LYS A 267 2.70 -34.24 18.20
N GLN A 268 2.66 -33.18 17.40
CA GLN A 268 2.11 -33.19 16.05
C GLN A 268 3.10 -33.71 14.99
N GLY A 269 4.33 -34.04 15.39
CA GLY A 269 5.38 -34.45 14.45
C GLY A 269 5.70 -33.35 13.44
N ILE A 270 5.64 -32.08 13.85
CA ILE A 270 6.12 -30.93 13.07
C ILE A 270 7.63 -30.78 13.27
N ILE A 271 8.09 -30.97 14.50
CA ILE A 271 9.50 -31.01 14.88
C ILE A 271 9.83 -32.40 15.43
N GLU A 272 11.10 -32.79 15.31
CA GLU A 272 11.64 -34.03 15.85
C GLU A 272 12.90 -33.77 16.66
N LYS A 273 13.26 -34.71 17.54
CA LYS A 273 14.52 -34.61 18.28
C LYS A 273 15.67 -34.91 17.33
N CYS A 274 16.64 -34.01 17.31
CA CYS A 274 17.86 -34.15 16.54
C CYS A 274 18.74 -35.29 17.09
N ALA A 275 19.51 -35.96 16.22
CA ALA A 275 20.52 -36.92 16.66
C ALA A 275 21.70 -36.20 17.35
N GLU A 276 22.42 -36.88 18.24
CA GLU A 276 23.49 -36.27 19.08
C GLU A 276 24.60 -35.57 18.27
N ASN A 277 24.81 -35.94 17.00
CA ASN A 277 25.86 -35.40 16.13
C ASN A 277 25.37 -34.34 15.13
N CYS A 278 24.14 -33.84 15.25
CA CYS A 278 23.56 -32.95 14.23
C CYS A 278 24.05 -31.49 14.29
N PHE A 279 24.85 -31.13 15.29
CA PHE A 279 25.38 -29.76 15.46
C PHE A 279 26.43 -29.37 14.41
N ALA A 280 26.87 -30.32 13.58
CA ALA A 280 27.74 -30.05 12.43
C ALA A 280 27.01 -29.34 11.26
N GLY A 281 25.67 -29.39 11.24
CA GLY A 281 24.84 -28.77 10.20
C GLY A 281 24.41 -27.33 10.51
N TYR A 282 23.49 -26.81 9.70
CA TYR A 282 22.91 -25.48 9.89
C TYR A 282 21.82 -25.51 10.96
N VAL A 283 21.93 -24.63 11.96
CA VAL A 283 20.98 -24.52 13.06
C VAL A 283 20.08 -23.30 12.85
N MET A 284 18.79 -23.57 12.66
CA MET A 284 17.77 -22.53 12.62
C MET A 284 17.57 -21.94 14.01
N SER A 285 18.12 -20.75 14.25
CA SER A 285 17.81 -20.01 15.47
C SER A 285 16.33 -19.65 15.53
N HIS A 286 15.73 -19.62 16.71
CA HIS A 286 14.31 -19.33 16.86
C HIS A 286 14.06 -18.21 17.87
N ARG A 287 12.96 -17.49 17.68
CA ARG A 287 12.51 -16.44 18.61
C ARG A 287 10.99 -16.43 18.72
N GLU A 288 10.49 -15.85 19.80
CA GLU A 288 9.08 -15.59 19.94
C GLU A 288 8.65 -14.33 19.18
N VAL A 289 7.40 -14.33 18.71
CA VAL A 289 6.69 -13.13 18.27
C VAL A 289 5.41 -13.05 19.08
N ILE A 290 5.32 -12.00 19.91
CA ILE A 290 4.16 -11.75 20.77
C ILE A 290 3.19 -10.84 20.01
N ARG A 291 1.95 -11.29 19.86
CA ARG A 291 0.86 -10.50 19.32
C ARG A 291 -0.22 -10.37 20.38
N GLU A 292 -0.09 -9.38 21.25
CA GLU A 292 -1.00 -9.16 22.39
C GLU A 292 -2.47 -8.99 21.96
N ASN A 293 -2.68 -8.39 20.78
CA ASN A 293 -4.00 -8.16 20.20
C ASN A 293 -4.57 -9.37 19.43
N SER A 294 -3.90 -10.52 19.41
CA SER A 294 -4.40 -11.71 18.71
C SER A 294 -5.42 -12.48 19.56
N SER A 295 -6.58 -12.77 18.96
CA SER A 295 -7.63 -13.58 19.58
C SER A 295 -7.28 -15.07 19.68
N SER A 296 -6.43 -15.59 18.77
CA SER A 296 -6.18 -17.04 18.65
C SER A 296 -4.86 -17.49 19.26
N THR A 297 -3.76 -16.76 19.09
CA THR A 297 -2.44 -17.13 19.66
C THR A 297 -1.62 -15.89 20.02
N LYS A 298 -1.42 -15.69 21.33
CA LYS A 298 -0.64 -14.55 21.85
C LYS A 298 0.86 -14.65 21.57
N THR A 299 1.40 -15.86 21.41
CA THR A 299 2.83 -16.11 21.17
C THR A 299 3.01 -17.09 20.01
N ARG A 300 3.92 -16.78 19.08
CA ARG A 300 4.31 -17.65 17.96
C ARG A 300 5.81 -17.89 17.99
N VAL A 301 6.25 -19.10 17.64
CA VAL A 301 7.67 -19.43 17.45
C VAL A 301 8.02 -19.19 15.98
N VAL A 302 9.06 -18.39 15.74
CA VAL A 302 9.56 -18.08 14.40
C VAL A 302 11.00 -18.57 14.29
N TYR A 303 11.28 -19.32 13.23
CA TYR A 303 12.60 -19.81 12.87
C TYR A 303 13.27 -18.82 11.91
N ASP A 304 14.48 -18.39 12.22
CA ASP A 304 15.28 -17.49 11.41
C ASP A 304 16.28 -18.28 10.56
N VAL A 305 15.93 -18.37 9.28
CA VAL A 305 16.66 -19.09 8.22
C VAL A 305 17.64 -18.16 7.47
N SER A 306 17.65 -16.87 7.83
CA SER A 306 18.57 -15.86 7.31
C SER A 306 19.84 -15.72 8.16
N SER A 307 19.90 -16.43 9.29
CA SER A 307 21.06 -16.43 10.19
C SER A 307 22.31 -16.94 9.46
N LYS A 308 23.42 -16.23 9.63
CA LYS A 308 24.73 -16.65 9.11
C LYS A 308 25.85 -16.29 10.07
N GLN A 309 26.94 -17.06 9.98
CA GLN A 309 28.16 -16.83 10.76
C GLN A 309 29.24 -16.20 9.86
N GLY A 310 29.58 -14.95 10.12
CA GLY A 310 30.55 -14.20 9.32
C GLY A 310 30.13 -14.11 7.84
N ASN A 311 31.04 -14.51 6.94
CA ASN A 311 30.82 -14.53 5.49
C ASN A 311 30.23 -15.86 4.98
N ASN A 312 29.78 -16.76 5.87
CA ASN A 312 29.12 -18.00 5.46
C ASN A 312 27.75 -17.70 4.83
N LEU A 313 27.26 -18.64 4.03
CA LEU A 313 25.93 -18.58 3.43
C LEU A 313 24.84 -18.88 4.46
N SER A 314 23.71 -18.21 4.33
CA SER A 314 22.46 -18.55 5.02
C SER A 314 21.68 -19.61 4.21
N LEU A 315 20.78 -20.33 4.88
CA LEU A 315 19.96 -21.33 4.19
C LEU A 315 19.07 -20.69 3.10
N ASN A 316 18.55 -19.48 3.32
CA ASN A 316 17.84 -18.73 2.27
C ASN A 316 18.70 -18.41 1.04
N GLU A 317 20.00 -18.15 1.22
CA GLU A 317 20.92 -17.89 0.10
C GLU A 317 21.21 -19.16 -0.71
N CYS A 318 21.12 -20.34 -0.09
CA CYS A 318 21.35 -21.64 -0.72
C CYS A 318 20.12 -22.22 -1.45
N LEU A 319 18.91 -21.79 -1.10
CA LEU A 319 17.65 -22.29 -1.65
C LEU A 319 17.14 -21.45 -2.82
N ILE A 320 16.51 -22.10 -3.80
CA ILE A 320 15.84 -21.46 -4.92
C ILE A 320 14.57 -20.77 -4.40
N SER A 321 14.38 -19.49 -4.72
CA SER A 321 13.20 -18.72 -4.28
C SER A 321 11.88 -19.22 -4.87
N GLY A 322 11.95 -20.03 -5.93
CA GLY A 322 10.80 -20.55 -6.67
C GLY A 322 10.09 -19.48 -7.48
N GLU A 323 9.13 -19.90 -8.28
CA GLU A 323 8.21 -19.00 -8.97
C GLU A 323 7.13 -18.49 -8.00
N ASN A 324 6.64 -17.28 -8.26
CA ASN A 324 5.52 -16.74 -7.50
C ASN A 324 4.21 -17.40 -7.97
N LEU A 325 3.79 -18.45 -7.25
CA LEU A 325 2.53 -19.15 -7.49
C LEU A 325 1.32 -18.45 -6.86
N ASN A 326 1.51 -17.31 -6.19
CA ASN A 326 0.38 -16.60 -5.62
C ASN A 326 -0.44 -15.95 -6.73
N PRO A 327 -1.77 -16.11 -6.72
CA PRO A 327 -2.62 -15.45 -7.70
C PRO A 327 -2.51 -13.93 -7.54
N ILE A 328 -2.66 -13.21 -8.66
CA ILE A 328 -2.69 -11.75 -8.65
C ILE A 328 -3.83 -11.28 -7.75
N LEU A 329 -3.52 -10.44 -6.76
CA LEU A 329 -4.49 -10.03 -5.74
C LEU A 329 -5.73 -9.36 -6.33
N ILE A 330 -5.57 -8.58 -7.40
CA ILE A 330 -6.68 -7.94 -8.11
C ILE A 330 -7.62 -9.01 -8.69
N ASP A 331 -7.09 -10.07 -9.31
CA ASP A 331 -7.91 -11.15 -9.87
C ASP A 331 -8.70 -11.87 -8.79
N VAL A 332 -8.07 -12.14 -7.64
CA VAL A 332 -8.74 -12.75 -6.48
C VAL A 332 -9.89 -11.87 -6.00
N ILE A 333 -9.68 -10.56 -5.88
CA ILE A 333 -10.71 -9.61 -5.42
C ILE A 333 -11.84 -9.50 -6.46
N LEU A 334 -11.53 -9.45 -7.75
CA LEU A 334 -12.53 -9.37 -8.81
C LEU A 334 -13.41 -10.63 -8.84
N LYS A 335 -12.79 -11.82 -8.77
CA LYS A 335 -13.52 -13.10 -8.64
C LYS A 335 -14.38 -13.16 -7.38
N PHE A 336 -13.85 -12.69 -6.25
CA PHE A 336 -14.62 -12.64 -5.01
C PHE A 336 -15.87 -11.74 -5.11
N ARG A 337 -15.84 -10.72 -5.97
CA ARG A 337 -16.96 -9.79 -6.19
C ARG A 337 -17.94 -10.21 -7.29
N GLU A 338 -17.64 -11.28 -8.03
CA GLU A 338 -18.48 -11.78 -9.11
C GLU A 338 -19.83 -12.32 -8.59
N HIS A 339 -19.83 -12.86 -7.37
CA HIS A 339 -21.01 -13.46 -6.75
C HIS A 339 -21.52 -12.62 -5.57
N LYS A 340 -22.81 -12.76 -5.27
CA LYS A 340 -23.48 -12.01 -4.19
C LYS A 340 -23.03 -12.43 -2.79
N ILE A 341 -22.52 -13.66 -2.64
CA ILE A 341 -22.13 -14.25 -1.37
C ILE A 341 -20.71 -14.80 -1.55
N GLY A 342 -19.78 -14.34 -0.69
CA GLY A 342 -18.41 -14.82 -0.64
C GLY A 342 -18.15 -15.57 0.66
N PHE A 343 -17.45 -16.70 0.58
CA PHE A 343 -16.96 -17.43 1.74
C PHE A 343 -15.51 -17.04 2.03
N CYS A 344 -15.22 -16.77 3.29
CA CYS A 344 -13.86 -16.58 3.77
C CYS A 344 -13.58 -17.62 4.86
N GLY A 345 -12.37 -18.16 4.86
CA GLY A 345 -11.92 -19.13 5.84
C GLY A 345 -10.41 -19.03 6.02
N ASP A 346 -9.95 -19.22 7.25
CA ASP A 346 -8.53 -19.37 7.55
C ASP A 346 -8.20 -20.86 7.63
N ILE A 347 -7.25 -21.30 6.81
CA ILE A 347 -6.78 -22.69 6.84
C ILE A 347 -5.70 -22.79 7.91
N ALA A 348 -6.13 -23.23 9.10
CA ALA A 348 -5.22 -23.43 10.21
C ALA A 348 -4.06 -24.38 9.80
N ARG A 349 -2.83 -23.89 9.97
CA ARG A 349 -1.60 -24.70 9.84
C ARG A 349 -1.39 -25.32 8.45
N ALA A 350 -1.85 -24.66 7.38
CA ALA A 350 -1.72 -25.14 6.00
C ALA A 350 -0.27 -25.56 5.64
N PHE A 351 0.71 -24.67 5.89
CA PHE A 351 2.12 -24.95 5.57
C PHE A 351 2.72 -26.10 6.38
N LEU A 352 2.19 -26.39 7.57
CA LEU A 352 2.68 -27.46 8.44
C LEU A 352 2.22 -28.86 7.99
N GLN A 353 1.36 -28.94 6.96
CA GLN A 353 1.01 -30.21 6.32
C GLN A 353 2.04 -30.65 5.27
N ILE A 354 3.00 -29.79 4.95
CA ILE A 354 4.12 -30.08 4.04
C ILE A 354 5.35 -30.40 4.89
N GLN A 355 5.91 -31.57 4.68
CA GLN A 355 7.07 -32.10 5.36
C GLN A 355 8.31 -31.96 4.48
N VAL A 356 9.45 -31.63 5.10
CA VAL A 356 10.74 -31.62 4.41
C VAL A 356 11.24 -33.06 4.26
N SER A 357 11.81 -33.39 3.09
CA SER A 357 12.46 -34.68 2.84
C SER A 357 13.47 -35.04 3.93
N GLU A 358 13.48 -36.29 4.39
CA GLU A 358 14.39 -36.77 5.45
C GLU A 358 15.88 -36.44 5.19
N ILE A 359 16.29 -36.45 3.92
CA ILE A 359 17.67 -36.17 3.50
C ILE A 359 18.06 -34.71 3.79
N ASP A 360 17.10 -33.79 3.86
CA ASP A 360 17.32 -32.34 3.99
C ASP A 360 16.97 -31.78 5.38
N ARG A 361 16.67 -32.63 6.36
CA ARG A 361 16.33 -32.19 7.73
C ARG A 361 17.55 -31.94 8.63
N ASN A 362 18.70 -32.50 8.29
CA ASN A 362 19.94 -32.43 9.06
C ASN A 362 21.04 -31.65 8.32
#